data_AF-A0A357F6G0-F1
#
_entry.id   AF-A0A357F6G0-F1
#
_cell.length_a   1.000
_cell.length_b   1.000
_cell.length_c   1.000
_cell.angle_alpha   90.00
_cell.angle_beta   90.00
_cell.angle_gamma   90.00
#
_symmetry.space_group_name_H-M   'P 1'
#
loop_
_entity.id
_entity.type
_entity.pdbx_description
1 polymer ?
#
loop_
_entity_poly.entity_id
_entity_poly.type
_entity_poly.pdbx_seq_one_letter_code
_entity_poly.pdbx_strand_id
1 'polypeptide(L)'
;DSYYEYLFKCWKLFGDKECRQMWDQSIGAINKYLADDEKGQLWYGHSDMTTGKRTETTFGALDSFFPAVLALSGDLNRARRLQDSAFKMWLVHGIEPEVFNYKTGQVEHAGYPLRPEIIESAYYLHRITRSPNYQIMGERMWEDFVRYCKTDAGYAALKSVVTKE
;
A
#
# COMPACT_ATOMS: atom_id res chain seq x y z
N ASP A 1 -5.52 -3.47 8.50
CA ASP A 1 -4.20 -2.84 8.25
C ASP A 1 -3.25 -3.04 9.45
N SER A 2 -3.24 -2.09 10.39
CA SER A 2 -2.31 -1.94 11.51
C SER A 2 -2.34 -3.09 12.51
N TYR A 3 -3.45 -3.82 12.65
CA TYR A 3 -3.48 -5.06 13.43
C TYR A 3 -2.37 -6.02 13.00
N TYR A 4 -2.26 -6.31 11.70
CA TYR A 4 -1.26 -7.24 11.17
C TYR A 4 0.16 -6.68 11.28
N GLU A 5 0.32 -5.38 11.06
CA GLU A 5 1.58 -4.68 11.25
C GLU A 5 2.08 -4.82 12.69
N TYR A 6 1.19 -4.64 13.67
CA TYR A 6 1.51 -4.71 15.10
C TYR A 6 1.85 -6.13 15.53
N LEU A 7 1.25 -7.17 14.96
CA LEU A 7 1.69 -8.54 15.20
C LEU A 7 3.18 -8.71 14.87
N PHE A 8 3.60 -8.21 13.70
CA PHE A 8 5.00 -8.36 13.30
C PHE A 8 5.94 -7.39 14.03
N LYS A 9 5.53 -6.13 14.25
CA LYS A 9 6.33 -5.14 15.00
C LYS A 9 6.49 -5.53 16.46
N CYS A 10 5.46 -6.11 17.09
CA CYS A 10 5.52 -6.69 18.44
C CYS A 10 6.61 -7.77 18.54
N TRP A 11 6.60 -8.74 17.61
CA TRP A 11 7.66 -9.75 17.51
C TRP A 11 9.05 -9.10 17.34
N LYS A 12 9.18 -8.14 16.43
CA LYS A 12 10.48 -7.50 16.14
C LYS A 12 11.02 -6.67 17.30
N LEU A 13 10.17 -5.98 18.02
CA LEU A 13 10.57 -5.07 19.09
C LEU A 13 10.80 -5.80 20.41
N PHE A 14 9.96 -6.79 20.74
CA PHE A 14 9.95 -7.43 22.05
C PHE A 14 10.36 -8.92 22.03
N GLY A 15 10.51 -9.53 20.86
CA GLY A 15 10.76 -10.96 20.76
C GLY A 15 9.56 -11.83 21.15
N ASP A 16 8.34 -11.27 21.12
CA ASP A 16 7.12 -11.95 21.52
C ASP A 16 6.73 -13.06 20.52
N LYS A 17 6.82 -14.31 20.96
CA LYS A 17 6.58 -15.49 20.13
C LYS A 17 5.11 -15.69 19.78
N GLU A 18 4.18 -15.21 20.59
CA GLU A 18 2.74 -15.32 20.32
C GLU A 18 2.36 -14.35 19.20
N CYS A 19 2.82 -13.09 19.29
CA CYS A 19 2.75 -12.11 18.21
C CYS A 19 3.32 -12.68 16.89
N ARG A 20 4.46 -13.39 16.97
CA ARG A 20 5.04 -14.04 15.79
C ARG A 20 4.16 -15.14 15.21
N GLN A 21 3.60 -16.01 16.05
CA GLN A 21 2.72 -17.09 15.61
C GLN A 21 1.44 -16.55 14.96
N MET A 22 0.82 -15.52 15.56
CA MET A 22 -0.36 -14.86 14.99
C MET A 22 -0.05 -14.23 13.63
N TRP A 23 1.12 -13.59 13.49
CA TRP A 23 1.59 -13.06 12.21
C TRP A 23 1.73 -14.17 11.16
N ASP A 24 2.47 -15.24 11.47
CA ASP A 24 2.76 -16.32 10.52
C ASP A 24 1.46 -17.00 10.03
N GLN A 25 0.47 -17.18 10.91
CA GLN A 25 -0.86 -17.67 10.53
C GLN A 25 -1.61 -16.67 9.65
N SER A 26 -1.63 -15.39 10.05
CA SER A 26 -2.34 -14.33 9.34
C SER A 26 -1.78 -14.11 7.93
N ILE A 27 -0.46 -13.99 7.78
CA ILE A 27 0.16 -13.71 6.48
C ILE A 27 -0.02 -14.87 5.51
N GLY A 28 -0.02 -16.12 6.01
CA GLY A 28 -0.34 -17.30 5.21
C GLY A 28 -1.76 -17.23 4.64
N ALA A 29 -2.74 -16.85 5.45
CA ALA A 29 -4.12 -16.69 5.01
C ALA A 29 -4.30 -15.50 4.05
N ILE A 30 -3.73 -14.33 4.39
CA ILE A 30 -3.78 -13.12 3.56
C ILE A 30 -3.22 -13.41 2.16
N ASN A 31 -2.04 -14.02 2.07
CA ASN A 31 -1.43 -14.36 0.79
C ASN A 31 -2.22 -15.41 0.00
N LYS A 32 -2.95 -16.31 0.67
CA LYS A 32 -3.74 -17.34 0.01
C LYS A 32 -5.05 -16.79 -0.57
N TYR A 33 -5.75 -15.95 0.19
CA TYR A 33 -7.13 -15.57 -0.12
C TYR A 33 -7.27 -14.16 -0.70
N LEU A 34 -6.39 -13.23 -0.33
CA LEU A 34 -6.49 -11.83 -0.72
C LEU A 34 -5.56 -11.46 -1.87
N ALA A 35 -4.41 -12.13 -2.01
CA ALA A 35 -3.51 -11.89 -3.13
C ALA A 35 -4.19 -12.18 -4.49
N ASP A 36 -4.00 -11.26 -5.43
CA ASP A 36 -4.52 -11.34 -6.79
C ASP A 36 -3.45 -10.93 -7.79
N ASP A 37 -3.19 -11.81 -8.76
CA ASP A 37 -2.26 -11.55 -9.86
C ASP A 37 -3.06 -11.13 -11.10
N GLU A 38 -3.28 -9.83 -11.25
CA GLU A 38 -4.02 -9.25 -12.37
C GLU A 38 -3.05 -8.72 -13.43
N LYS A 39 -3.02 -9.36 -14.61
CA LYS A 39 -2.17 -8.96 -15.76
C LYS A 39 -0.71 -8.72 -15.37
N GLY A 40 -0.16 -9.58 -14.51
CA GLY A 40 1.23 -9.54 -14.04
C GLY A 40 1.51 -8.58 -12.87
N GLN A 41 0.52 -7.78 -12.46
CA GLN A 41 0.59 -6.93 -11.27
C GLN A 41 0.01 -7.67 -10.05
N LEU A 42 0.71 -7.58 -8.93
CA LEU A 42 0.24 -8.13 -7.66
C LEU A 42 -0.63 -7.08 -6.96
N TRP A 43 -1.82 -7.49 -6.53
CA TRP A 43 -2.74 -6.71 -5.72
C TRP A 43 -3.23 -7.55 -4.54
N TYR A 44 -3.83 -6.89 -3.55
CA TYR A 44 -4.58 -7.54 -2.48
C TYR A 44 -6.00 -7.00 -2.51
N GLY A 45 -6.95 -7.85 -2.89
CA GLY A 45 -8.37 -7.53 -2.87
C GLY A 45 -9.04 -7.99 -1.58
N HIS A 46 -10.37 -7.96 -1.56
CA HIS A 46 -11.15 -8.35 -0.39
C HIS A 46 -11.87 -9.67 -0.64
N SER A 47 -12.04 -10.46 0.41
CA SER A 47 -12.71 -11.75 0.34
C SER A 47 -13.66 -11.92 1.52
N ASP A 48 -14.70 -12.73 1.31
CA ASP A 48 -15.60 -13.17 2.36
C ASP A 48 -14.84 -13.96 3.42
N MET A 49 -15.00 -13.57 4.69
CA MET A 49 -14.19 -14.11 5.80
C MET A 49 -14.44 -15.60 6.09
N THR A 50 -15.58 -16.15 5.65
CA THR A 50 -15.96 -17.53 5.95
C THR A 50 -15.58 -18.46 4.80
N THR A 51 -15.86 -18.04 3.57
CA THR A 51 -15.70 -18.85 2.36
C THR A 51 -14.37 -18.61 1.66
N GLY A 52 -13.71 -17.49 1.94
CA GLY A 52 -12.50 -17.05 1.22
C GLY A 52 -12.76 -16.65 -0.23
N LYS A 53 -14.04 -16.57 -0.66
CA LYS A 53 -14.40 -16.13 -2.01
C LYS A 53 -14.15 -14.63 -2.13
N ARG A 54 -13.47 -14.22 -3.20
CA ARG A 54 -13.24 -12.81 -3.51
C ARG A 54 -14.56 -12.06 -3.66
N THR A 55 -14.68 -10.94 -2.95
CA THR A 55 -15.85 -10.06 -2.96
C THR A 55 -15.56 -8.77 -3.69
N GLU A 56 -14.37 -8.20 -3.54
CA GLU A 56 -14.00 -6.91 -4.15
C GLU A 56 -12.57 -6.96 -4.70
N THR A 57 -12.33 -6.12 -5.71
CA THR A 57 -11.03 -5.95 -6.38
C THR A 57 -10.57 -4.50 -6.26
N THR A 58 -10.76 -3.96 -5.08
CA THR A 58 -10.37 -2.63 -4.66
C THR A 58 -9.04 -2.69 -3.91
N PHE A 59 -8.25 -1.63 -4.07
CA PHE A 59 -7.00 -1.39 -3.35
C PHE A 59 -6.88 0.13 -3.17
N GLY A 60 -6.50 0.58 -1.99
CA GLY A 60 -6.54 2.00 -1.63
C GLY A 60 -5.26 2.56 -1.06
N ALA A 61 -5.35 3.82 -0.65
CA ALA A 61 -4.27 4.52 0.01
C ALA A 61 -3.87 3.80 1.32
N LEU A 62 -4.84 3.38 2.13
CA LEU A 62 -4.56 2.65 3.37
C LEU A 62 -3.92 1.27 3.15
N ASP A 63 -4.28 0.55 2.08
CA ASP A 63 -3.69 -0.76 1.77
C ASP A 63 -2.23 -0.66 1.33
N SER A 64 -1.80 0.54 0.92
CA SER A 64 -0.43 0.82 0.49
C SER A 64 0.59 0.78 1.63
N PHE A 65 0.18 0.51 2.87
CA PHE A 65 1.08 0.17 3.99
C PHE A 65 1.72 -1.22 3.81
N PHE A 66 1.04 -2.11 3.10
CA PHE A 66 1.33 -3.54 3.14
C PHE A 66 2.66 -3.95 2.47
N PRO A 67 3.16 -3.27 1.41
CA PRO A 67 4.51 -3.53 0.93
C PRO A 67 5.59 -3.32 2.00
N ALA A 68 5.45 -2.32 2.88
CA ALA A 68 6.36 -2.12 4.02
C ALA A 68 6.38 -3.35 4.93
N VAL A 69 5.20 -3.86 5.30
CA VAL A 69 5.06 -5.00 6.21
C VAL A 69 5.62 -6.27 5.58
N LEU A 70 5.32 -6.54 4.31
CA LEU A 70 5.88 -7.67 3.56
C LEU A 70 7.42 -7.59 3.50
N ALA A 71 7.98 -6.40 3.24
CA ALA A 71 9.42 -6.21 3.20
C ALA A 71 10.05 -6.44 4.58
N LEU A 72 9.45 -5.88 5.62
CA LEU A 72 9.90 -6.02 7.01
C LEU A 72 9.85 -7.49 7.47
N SER A 73 8.84 -8.25 7.02
CA SER A 73 8.69 -9.68 7.29
C SER A 73 9.56 -10.59 6.44
N GLY A 74 10.30 -10.04 5.48
CA GLY A 74 11.25 -10.76 4.64
C GLY A 74 10.69 -11.27 3.30
N ASP A 75 9.42 -11.03 2.98
CA ASP A 75 8.85 -11.34 1.66
C ASP A 75 9.08 -10.18 0.70
N LEU A 76 10.36 -10.00 0.35
CA LEU A 76 10.77 -8.93 -0.56
C LEU A 76 10.15 -9.10 -1.95
N ASN A 77 9.93 -10.33 -2.42
CA ASN A 77 9.37 -10.52 -3.76
C ASN A 77 7.95 -9.98 -3.85
N ARG A 78 7.08 -10.27 -2.89
CA ARG A 78 5.73 -9.69 -2.87
C ARG A 78 5.74 -8.21 -2.60
N ALA A 79 6.57 -7.75 -1.66
CA ALA A 79 6.69 -6.33 -1.34
C ALA A 79 7.03 -5.48 -2.57
N ARG A 80 8.02 -5.89 -3.37
CA ARG A 80 8.40 -5.17 -4.60
C ARG A 80 7.25 -5.10 -5.59
N ARG A 81 6.63 -6.25 -5.89
CA ARG A 81 5.53 -6.35 -6.85
C ARG A 81 4.32 -5.53 -6.44
N LEU A 82 3.98 -5.53 -5.16
CA LEU A 82 2.85 -4.75 -4.64
C LEU A 82 3.17 -3.24 -4.63
N GLN A 83 4.39 -2.84 -4.27
CA GLN A 83 4.81 -1.45 -4.38
C GLN A 83 4.77 -0.95 -5.82
N ASP A 84 5.19 -1.75 -6.79
CA ASP A 84 5.14 -1.39 -8.22
C ASP A 84 3.69 -1.18 -8.67
N SER A 85 2.77 -2.03 -8.22
CA SER A 85 1.32 -1.87 -8.44
C SER A 85 0.78 -0.59 -7.80
N ALA A 86 1.07 -0.35 -6.53
CA ALA A 86 0.63 0.85 -5.81
C ALA A 86 1.19 2.14 -6.44
N PHE A 87 2.46 2.13 -6.84
CA PHE A 87 3.06 3.27 -7.54
C PHE A 87 2.44 3.48 -8.92
N LYS A 88 2.08 2.41 -9.63
CA LYS A 88 1.33 2.53 -10.90
C LYS A 88 -0.04 3.17 -10.68
N MET A 89 -0.75 2.84 -9.59
CA MET A 89 -1.99 3.51 -9.21
C MET A 89 -1.77 5.01 -8.99
N TRP A 90 -0.72 5.39 -8.23
CA TRP A 90 -0.34 6.81 -8.04
C TRP A 90 -0.18 7.54 -9.38
N LEU A 91 0.52 6.93 -10.33
CA LEU A 91 0.83 7.53 -11.63
C LEU A 91 -0.40 7.76 -12.53
N VAL A 92 -1.55 7.10 -12.29
CA VAL A 92 -2.76 7.26 -13.12
C VAL A 92 -3.24 8.72 -13.11
N HIS A 93 -3.27 9.33 -11.94
CA HIS A 93 -3.66 10.73 -11.77
C HIS A 93 -2.54 11.60 -11.19
N GLY A 94 -1.37 11.04 -10.94
CA GLY A 94 -0.26 11.73 -10.28
C GLY A 94 -0.47 11.99 -8.80
N ILE A 95 -1.50 11.42 -8.17
CA ILE A 95 -1.68 11.24 -6.72
C ILE A 95 -2.59 10.02 -6.56
N GLU A 96 -2.33 9.19 -5.56
CA GLU A 96 -3.18 8.02 -5.27
C GLU A 96 -4.59 8.41 -4.81
N PRO A 97 -5.63 7.75 -5.34
CA PRO A 97 -6.98 7.87 -4.79
C PRO A 97 -7.10 7.11 -3.46
N GLU A 98 -8.11 7.46 -2.67
CA GLU A 98 -8.47 6.71 -1.48
C GLU A 98 -8.81 5.25 -1.78
N VAL A 99 -9.54 4.99 -2.90
CA VAL A 99 -9.87 3.63 -3.37
C VAL A 99 -9.83 3.54 -4.90
N PHE A 100 -9.12 2.52 -5.39
CA PHE A 100 -8.95 2.19 -6.80
C PHE A 100 -9.36 0.75 -7.09
N ASN A 101 -10.14 0.53 -8.14
CA ASN A 101 -10.44 -0.80 -8.63
C ASN A 101 -9.35 -1.27 -9.58
N TYR A 102 -8.51 -2.20 -9.12
CA TYR A 102 -7.33 -2.61 -9.87
C TYR A 102 -7.64 -3.47 -11.11
N LYS A 103 -8.86 -4.01 -11.23
CA LYS A 103 -9.28 -4.76 -12.43
C LYS A 103 -9.84 -3.84 -13.52
N THR A 104 -10.71 -2.90 -13.14
CA THR A 104 -11.34 -1.98 -14.10
C THR A 104 -10.48 -0.76 -14.38
N GLY A 105 -9.54 -0.43 -13.49
CA GLY A 105 -8.73 0.77 -13.55
C GLY A 105 -9.50 2.04 -13.14
N GLN A 106 -10.64 1.91 -12.46
CA GLN A 106 -11.49 3.03 -12.07
C GLN A 106 -11.18 3.51 -10.66
N VAL A 107 -11.25 4.83 -10.46
CA VAL A 107 -11.25 5.45 -9.14
C VAL A 107 -12.66 5.34 -8.56
N GLU A 108 -12.81 4.60 -7.46
CA GLU A 108 -14.11 4.44 -6.78
C GLU A 108 -14.29 5.52 -5.70
N HIS A 109 -13.20 5.90 -5.02
CA HIS A 109 -13.18 7.01 -4.07
C HIS A 109 -11.99 7.92 -4.36
N ALA A 110 -12.26 9.12 -4.88
CA ALA A 110 -11.25 10.01 -5.43
C ALA A 110 -10.55 10.92 -4.40
N GLY A 111 -10.92 10.89 -3.12
CA GLY A 111 -10.30 11.75 -2.11
C GLY A 111 -8.81 11.43 -1.91
N TYR A 112 -8.04 12.43 -1.45
CA TYR A 112 -6.68 12.24 -0.95
C TYR A 112 -6.46 13.09 0.30
N PRO A 113 -6.64 12.50 1.50
CA PRO A 113 -6.50 13.21 2.77
C PRO A 113 -5.04 13.27 3.27
N LEU A 114 -4.06 13.36 2.36
CA LEU A 114 -2.62 13.43 2.66
C LEU A 114 -2.09 12.13 3.30
N ARG A 115 -2.52 10.99 2.75
CA ARG A 115 -2.17 9.63 3.16
C ARG A 115 -0.65 9.38 3.01
N PRO A 116 0.05 8.85 4.04
CA PRO A 116 1.49 8.58 3.98
C PRO A 116 1.88 7.16 3.55
N GLU A 117 0.94 6.22 3.46
CA GLU A 117 1.22 4.78 3.50
C GLU A 117 2.08 4.28 2.33
N ILE A 118 1.85 4.78 1.11
CA ILE A 118 2.70 4.42 -0.06
C ILE A 118 4.15 4.90 0.10
N ILE A 119 4.34 6.06 0.73
CA ILE A 119 5.65 6.67 0.97
C ILE A 119 6.36 5.90 2.08
N GLU A 120 5.63 5.49 3.13
CA GLU A 120 6.15 4.56 4.15
C GLU A 120 6.69 3.30 3.50
N SER A 121 5.91 2.67 2.60
CA SER A 121 6.32 1.47 1.91
C SER A 121 7.55 1.65 1.02
N ALA A 122 7.62 2.74 0.25
CA ALA A 122 8.81 3.10 -0.51
C ALA A 122 10.03 3.30 0.42
N TYR A 123 9.85 3.95 1.58
CA TYR A 123 10.92 4.14 2.55
C TYR A 123 11.44 2.81 3.11
N TYR A 124 10.58 1.89 3.56
CA TYR A 124 11.02 0.59 4.08
C TYR A 124 11.74 -0.23 3.00
N LEU A 125 11.21 -0.25 1.79
CA LEU A 125 11.85 -0.94 0.66
C LEU A 125 13.21 -0.34 0.33
N HIS A 126 13.35 0.99 0.33
CA HIS A 126 14.65 1.65 0.17
C HIS A 126 15.63 1.25 1.29
N ARG A 127 15.19 1.32 2.56
CA ARG A 127 16.05 1.04 3.72
C ARG A 127 16.55 -0.41 3.73
N ILE A 128 15.70 -1.35 3.34
CA ILE A 128 16.02 -2.78 3.36
C ILE A 128 16.84 -3.19 2.14
N THR A 129 16.45 -2.73 0.94
CA THR A 129 17.07 -3.19 -0.32
C THR A 129 18.22 -2.32 -0.80
N ARG A 130 18.31 -1.07 -0.33
CA ARG A 130 19.20 -0.01 -0.84
C ARG A 130 19.03 0.29 -2.33
N SER A 131 17.94 -0.16 -2.94
CA SER A 131 17.63 0.17 -4.33
C SER A 131 17.33 1.68 -4.45
N PRO A 132 17.98 2.38 -5.39
CA PRO A 132 17.70 3.79 -5.64
C PRO A 132 16.30 4.01 -6.24
N ASN A 133 15.69 2.98 -6.85
CA ASN A 133 14.37 3.10 -7.46
C ASN A 133 13.30 3.57 -6.48
N TYR A 134 13.36 3.15 -5.22
CA TYR A 134 12.38 3.57 -4.20
C TYR A 134 12.58 5.01 -3.74
N GLN A 135 13.82 5.52 -3.80
CA GLN A 135 14.08 6.93 -3.56
C GLN A 135 13.54 7.78 -4.72
N ILE A 136 13.72 7.33 -5.96
CA ILE A 136 13.17 7.99 -7.17
C ILE A 136 11.63 7.98 -7.12
N MET A 137 11.00 6.87 -6.71
CA MET A 137 9.55 6.83 -6.46
C MET A 137 9.15 7.86 -5.41
N GLY A 138 9.87 7.92 -4.28
CA GLY A 138 9.62 8.87 -3.20
C GLY A 138 9.75 10.33 -3.65
N GLU A 139 10.77 10.65 -4.44
CA GLU A 139 10.96 11.97 -5.04
C GLU A 139 9.79 12.34 -5.95
N ARG A 140 9.37 11.42 -6.83
CA ARG A 140 8.21 11.64 -7.69
C ARG A 140 6.92 11.88 -6.88
N MET A 141 6.65 11.06 -5.86
CA MET A 141 5.48 11.22 -5.00
C MET A 141 5.53 12.55 -4.24
N TRP A 142 6.71 12.98 -3.79
CA TRP A 142 6.91 14.27 -3.14
C TRP A 142 6.65 15.45 -4.09
N GLU A 143 7.19 15.41 -5.30
CA GLU A 143 6.96 16.46 -6.31
C GLU A 143 5.47 16.60 -6.64
N ASP A 144 4.80 15.48 -6.86
CA ASP A 144 3.37 15.41 -7.12
C ASP A 144 2.56 15.96 -5.93
N PHE A 145 2.88 15.52 -4.70
CA PHE A 145 2.27 16.02 -3.46
C PHE A 145 2.43 17.54 -3.32
N VAL A 146 3.63 18.06 -3.52
CA VAL A 146 3.89 19.51 -3.46
C VAL A 146 3.14 20.26 -4.54
N ARG A 147 3.08 19.71 -5.75
CA ARG A 147 2.40 20.35 -6.88
C ARG A 147 0.91 20.50 -6.66
N TYR A 148 0.24 19.49 -6.10
CA TYR A 148 -1.23 19.47 -6.02
C TYR A 148 -1.78 19.82 -4.64
N CYS A 149 -1.04 19.56 -3.56
CA CYS A 149 -1.55 19.75 -2.20
C CYS A 149 -1.02 21.01 -1.52
N LYS A 150 0.01 21.67 -2.05
CA LYS A 150 0.56 22.89 -1.43
C LYS A 150 -0.38 24.09 -1.61
N THR A 151 -0.59 24.83 -0.52
CA THR A 151 -1.29 26.11 -0.49
C THR A 151 -0.35 27.20 0.04
N ASP A 152 -0.81 28.45 0.03
CA ASP A 152 -0.05 29.56 0.63
C ASP A 152 0.18 29.39 2.14
N ALA A 153 -0.66 28.60 2.82
CA ALA A 153 -0.63 28.40 4.27
C ALA A 153 -0.08 27.03 4.71
N GLY A 154 0.16 26.10 3.79
CA GLY A 154 0.61 24.75 4.14
C GLY A 154 0.25 23.72 3.08
N TYR A 155 -0.39 22.63 3.50
CA TYR A 155 -0.86 21.56 2.62
C TYR A 155 -2.33 21.23 2.91
N ALA A 156 -3.11 20.95 1.87
CA ALA A 156 -4.54 20.65 1.95
C ALA A 156 -4.87 19.35 1.21
N ALA A 157 -5.82 18.61 1.78
CA ALA A 157 -6.38 17.41 1.16
C ALA A 157 -7.03 17.75 -0.19
N LEU A 158 -7.03 16.77 -1.10
CA LEU A 158 -7.83 16.85 -2.33
C LEU A 158 -9.17 16.16 -2.10
N LYS A 159 -10.25 16.81 -2.53
CA LYS A 159 -11.56 16.17 -2.64
C LYS A 159 -11.59 15.18 -3.80
N SER A 160 -10.85 15.45 -4.87
CA SER A 160 -10.73 14.55 -6.01
C SER A 160 -9.36 14.61 -6.66
N VAL A 161 -8.64 13.48 -6.67
CA VAL A 161 -7.38 13.32 -7.39
C VAL A 161 -7.54 13.41 -8.90
N VAL A 162 -8.76 13.26 -9.43
CA VAL A 162 -9.02 13.35 -10.88
C VAL A 162 -9.09 14.81 -11.32
N THR A 163 -9.80 15.66 -10.56
CA THR A 163 -10.00 17.08 -10.90
C THR A 163 -8.98 18.00 -10.24
N LYS A 164 -8.27 17.53 -9.21
CA LYS A 164 -7.38 18.33 -8.35
C LYS A 164 -8.10 19.45 -7.59
N GLU A 165 -9.38 19.20 -7.26
CA GLU A 165 -10.16 20.04 -6.32
C GLU A 165 -9.76 19.75 -4.88
#